data_AF-U5X0F2-F1
#
_entry.id   AF-U5X0F2-F1
#
_cell.length_a   1.000
_cell.length_b   1.000
_cell.length_c   1.000
_cell.angle_alpha   90.00
_cell.angle_beta   90.00
_cell.angle_gamma   90.00
#
_symmetry.space_group_name_H-M   'P 1'
#
loop_
_entity.id
_entity.type
_entity.pdbx_description
1 polymer ?
#
loop_
_entity_poly.entity_id
_entity_poly.type
_entity_poly.pdbx_seq_one_letter_code
_entity_poly.pdbx_strand_id
1 'polypeptide(L)'
;MAPPSKGDRGAHMVKNHPAVTQRLIAMAEEAGSSSMSQYIADVLALYVGLPEHVREFNQLPIAATRKLDGLRGDSRDNRIMTRPHREVSERLARQAAQSGSHRGQVAPYIADVLAVHVGLPEYARTPTCVEEGLPLAM
;
A
#
# COMPACT_ATOMS: atom_id res chain seq x y z
N MET A 1 9.55 -22.00 19.31
CA MET A 1 10.29 -20.93 18.60
C MET A 1 9.34 -19.78 18.34
N ALA A 2 9.67 -18.58 18.81
CA ALA A 2 8.91 -17.39 18.41
C ALA A 2 9.06 -17.22 16.89
N PRO A 3 7.99 -16.92 16.14
CA PRO A 3 8.11 -16.67 14.71
C PRO A 3 9.12 -15.54 14.48
N PRO A 4 9.94 -15.59 13.41
CA PRO A 4 10.86 -14.50 13.10
C PRO A 4 10.07 -13.21 13.01
N SER A 5 10.36 -12.28 13.93
CA SER A 5 9.74 -10.96 13.94
C SER A 5 10.04 -10.29 12.60
N LYS A 6 9.02 -9.77 11.91
CA LYS A 6 9.14 -9.17 10.57
C LYS A 6 9.93 -7.84 10.56
N GLY A 7 10.75 -7.58 11.58
CA GLY A 7 11.48 -6.33 11.82
C GLY A 7 10.63 -5.24 12.48
N ASP A 8 11.23 -4.07 12.71
CA ASP A 8 10.53 -2.86 13.14
C ASP A 8 9.61 -2.37 12.01
N ARG A 9 8.31 -2.26 12.28
CA ARG A 9 7.29 -1.93 11.29
C ARG A 9 6.45 -0.77 11.80
N GLY A 10 6.21 0.22 10.94
CA GLY A 10 5.15 1.19 11.18
C GLY A 10 3.80 0.48 11.18
N ALA A 11 2.83 0.99 11.94
CA ALA A 11 1.46 0.50 11.92
C ALA A 11 0.52 1.65 11.57
N HIS A 12 -0.07 1.59 10.37
CA HIS A 12 -1.01 2.61 9.90
C HIS A 12 -2.35 1.96 9.63
N MET A 13 -3.38 2.43 10.34
CA MET A 13 -4.76 2.05 10.07
C MET A 13 -5.32 2.97 8.99
N VAL A 14 -5.53 2.43 7.79
CA VAL A 14 -5.94 3.20 6.62
C VAL A 14 -7.41 2.93 6.33
N LYS A 15 -8.23 3.98 6.24
CA LYS A 15 -9.63 3.87 5.83
C LYS A 15 -9.75 4.26 4.36
N ASN A 16 -10.20 3.32 3.53
CA ASN A 16 -10.38 3.51 2.09
C ASN A 16 -11.87 3.58 1.70
N HIS A 17 -12.15 4.13 0.52
CA HIS A 17 -13.46 4.00 -0.10
C HIS A 17 -13.72 2.53 -0.49
N PRO A 18 -14.96 2.00 -0.37
CA PRO A 18 -15.27 0.60 -0.71
C PRO A 18 -14.81 0.18 -2.12
N ALA A 19 -14.96 1.06 -3.11
CA ALA A 19 -14.52 0.79 -4.48
C ALA A 19 -12.99 0.62 -4.59
N VAL A 20 -12.23 1.45 -3.85
CA VAL A 20 -10.76 1.33 -3.76
C VAL A 20 -10.38 0.01 -3.10
N THR A 21 -11.05 -0.36 -2.00
CA THR A 21 -10.81 -1.64 -1.32
C THR A 21 -11.08 -2.83 -2.24
N GLN A 22 -12.19 -2.83 -2.99
CA GLN A 22 -12.51 -3.90 -3.92
C GLN A 22 -11.47 -4.04 -5.03
N ARG A 23 -11.01 -2.91 -5.58
CA ARG A 23 -9.99 -2.92 -6.64
C ARG A 23 -8.62 -3.35 -6.11
N LEU A 24 -8.26 -2.94 -4.88
CA LEU A 24 -7.05 -3.44 -4.19
C LEU A 24 -7.10 -4.96 -4.00
N ILE A 25 -8.27 -5.53 -3.70
CA ILE A 25 -8.42 -7.00 -3.57
C ILE A 25 -8.10 -7.65 -4.92
N ALA A 26 -8.76 -7.22 -5.99
CA ALA A 26 -8.53 -7.76 -7.33
C ALA A 26 -7.04 -7.67 -7.73
N MET A 27 -6.40 -6.52 -7.55
CA MET A 27 -5.00 -6.35 -7.92
C MET A 27 -4.04 -7.15 -7.02
N ALA A 28 -4.37 -7.35 -5.73
CA ALA A 28 -3.58 -8.20 -4.85
C ALA A 28 -3.67 -9.68 -5.25
N GLU A 29 -4.86 -10.12 -5.70
CA GLU A 29 -5.08 -11.45 -6.25
C GLU A 29 -4.30 -11.65 -7.57
N GLU A 30 -4.37 -10.69 -8.48
CA GLU A 30 -3.62 -10.70 -9.75
C GLU A 30 -2.10 -10.72 -9.53
N ALA A 31 -1.62 -10.00 -8.51
CA ALA A 31 -0.22 -9.99 -8.12
C ALA A 31 0.23 -11.24 -7.34
N GLY A 32 -0.68 -12.18 -7.04
CA GLY A 32 -0.37 -13.39 -6.28
C GLY A 32 0.12 -13.12 -4.85
N SER A 33 -0.25 -11.98 -4.26
CA SER A 33 0.23 -11.58 -2.93
C SER A 33 -0.39 -12.43 -1.81
N SER A 34 0.41 -12.74 -0.80
CA SER A 34 -0.02 -13.60 0.31
C SER A 34 -1.04 -12.94 1.24
N SER A 35 -1.10 -11.60 1.25
CA SER A 35 -2.06 -10.84 2.04
C SER A 35 -2.18 -9.40 1.54
N MET A 36 -3.32 -8.76 1.84
CA MET A 36 -3.61 -7.37 1.51
C MET A 36 -2.59 -6.42 2.14
N SER A 37 -2.24 -6.65 3.41
CA SER A 37 -1.25 -5.84 4.11
C SER A 37 0.15 -5.96 3.49
N GLN A 38 0.51 -7.11 2.93
CA GLN A 38 1.80 -7.31 2.26
C GLN A 38 1.82 -6.68 0.87
N TYR A 39 0.75 -6.86 0.10
CA TYR A 39 0.55 -6.18 -1.18
C TYR A 39 0.68 -4.66 -1.03
N ILE A 40 -0.06 -4.08 -0.07
CA ILE A 40 0.00 -2.63 0.19
C ILE A 40 1.39 -2.21 0.68
N ALA A 41 2.05 -3.00 1.54
CA ALA A 41 3.40 -2.67 1.98
C ALA A 41 4.40 -2.60 0.82
N ASP A 42 4.27 -3.49 -0.16
CA ASP A 42 5.12 -3.52 -1.34
C ASP A 42 4.80 -2.37 -2.31
N VAL A 43 3.52 -2.09 -2.56
CA VAL A 43 3.10 -0.91 -3.34
C VAL A 43 3.63 0.37 -2.72
N LEU A 44 3.54 0.52 -1.39
CA LEU A 44 4.08 1.68 -0.69
C LEU A 44 5.60 1.77 -0.77
N ALA A 45 6.30 0.63 -0.72
CA ALA A 45 7.75 0.59 -0.90
C ALA A 45 8.15 1.10 -2.30
N LEU A 46 7.45 0.66 -3.35
CA LEU A 46 7.66 1.17 -4.70
C LEU A 46 7.35 2.66 -4.81
N TYR A 47 6.23 3.09 -4.24
CA TYR A 47 5.79 4.49 -4.28
C TYR A 47 6.82 5.45 -3.65
N VAL A 48 7.44 5.07 -2.53
CA VAL A 48 8.48 5.90 -1.89
C VAL A 48 9.87 5.73 -2.50
N GLY A 49 10.01 4.98 -3.60
CA GLY A 49 11.29 4.70 -4.25
C GLY A 49 12.23 3.86 -3.39
N LEU A 50 11.68 2.85 -2.69
CA LEU A 50 12.43 1.87 -1.90
C LEU A 50 12.14 0.42 -2.39
N PRO A 51 12.53 0.08 -3.64
CA PRO A 51 12.24 -1.24 -4.21
C PRO A 51 12.93 -2.37 -3.45
N GLU A 52 14.00 -2.12 -2.69
CA GLU A 52 14.67 -3.16 -1.89
C GLU A 52 13.81 -3.68 -0.73
N HIS A 53 12.71 -2.99 -0.40
CA HIS A 53 11.78 -3.40 0.64
C HIS A 53 10.55 -4.16 0.11
N VAL A 54 10.45 -4.34 -1.21
CA VAL A 54 9.41 -5.16 -1.85
C VAL A 54 9.69 -6.64 -1.61
N ARG A 55 8.69 -7.37 -1.11
CA ARG A 55 8.86 -8.80 -0.76
C ARG A 55 8.17 -9.75 -1.71
N GLU A 56 7.00 -9.40 -2.23
CA GLU A 56 6.15 -10.32 -3.00
C GLU A 56 5.68 -9.69 -4.31
N PHE A 57 5.38 -8.39 -4.32
CA PHE A 57 4.93 -7.68 -5.52
C PHE A 57 5.95 -7.78 -6.66
N ASN A 58 5.51 -8.27 -7.83
CA ASN A 58 6.32 -8.50 -9.03
C ASN A 58 7.47 -9.51 -8.87
N GLN A 59 7.50 -10.32 -7.80
CA GLN A 59 8.34 -11.50 -7.74
C GLN A 59 7.58 -12.66 -8.39
N LEU A 60 8.25 -13.43 -9.26
CA LEU A 60 7.68 -14.63 -9.86
C LEU A 60 7.05 -15.47 -8.74
N PRO A 61 5.77 -15.87 -8.86
CA PRO A 61 5.07 -16.52 -7.77
C PRO A 61 5.82 -17.80 -7.41
N ILE A 62 6.48 -17.81 -6.25
CA ILE A 62 7.02 -19.02 -5.66
C ILE A 62 5.80 -19.82 -5.22
N ALA A 63 5.23 -20.59 -6.16
CA ALA A 63 4.18 -21.59 -6.03
C ALA A 63 3.54 -21.66 -4.62
N ALA A 64 2.78 -20.64 -4.26
CA ALA A 64 2.08 -20.58 -3.00
C ALA A 64 0.60 -20.36 -3.32
N THR A 65 -0.05 -21.46 -3.69
CA THR A 65 -1.49 -21.63 -3.52
C THR A 65 -1.82 -21.51 -2.02
N ARG A 66 -1.77 -20.29 -1.47
CA ARG A 66 -2.28 -19.98 -0.13
C ARG A 66 -3.59 -19.25 -0.33
N LYS A 67 -4.67 -19.88 0.14
CA LYS A 67 -6.04 -19.36 0.06
C LYS A 67 -6.08 -17.89 0.46
N LEU A 68 -6.59 -17.08 -0.46
CA LEU A 68 -6.84 -15.64 -0.38
C LEU A 68 -7.96 -15.27 0.62
N ASP A 69 -8.36 -16.22 1.47
CA ASP A 69 -9.52 -16.14 2.39
C ASP A 69 -9.39 -14.96 3.39
N GLY A 70 -8.16 -14.51 3.66
CA GLY A 70 -7.85 -13.36 4.53
C GLY A 70 -7.71 -12.00 3.83
N LEU A 71 -7.96 -11.90 2.50
CA LEU A 71 -7.86 -10.63 1.77
C LEU A 71 -9.06 -9.71 1.98
N ARG A 72 -10.18 -10.25 2.48
CA ARG A 72 -11.27 -9.44 3.01
C ARG A 72 -10.74 -8.76 4.26
N GLY A 73 -10.20 -7.55 4.11
CA GLY A 73 -10.04 -6.62 5.22
C GLY A 73 -11.34 -6.52 6.01
N ASP A 74 -11.33 -5.91 7.20
CA ASP A 74 -12.54 -5.78 8.02
C ASP A 74 -13.65 -5.13 7.18
N SER A 75 -14.56 -5.98 6.68
CA SER A 75 -15.41 -5.65 5.53
C SER A 75 -16.52 -4.68 5.96
N ARG A 76 -16.64 -4.44 7.26
CA ARG A 76 -17.63 -3.53 7.86
C ARG A 76 -17.13 -2.09 7.87
N ASP A 77 -15.81 -1.86 7.98
CA ASP A 77 -15.25 -0.51 8.14
C ASP A 77 -14.34 -0.04 6.98
N ASN A 78 -14.02 -0.90 6.01
CA ASN A 78 -13.03 -0.63 4.94
C ASN A 78 -11.69 -0.12 5.48
N ARG A 79 -11.32 -0.61 6.67
CA ARG A 79 -10.07 -0.29 7.33
C ARG A 79 -9.08 -1.40 7.10
N ILE A 80 -7.91 -1.03 6.61
CA ILE A 80 -6.82 -1.95 6.34
C ILE A 80 -5.64 -1.55 7.21
N MET A 81 -5.21 -2.47 8.07
CA MET A 81 -3.97 -2.31 8.81
C MET A 81 -2.80 -2.55 7.85
N THR A 82 -1.98 -1.53 7.65
CA THR A 82 -0.79 -1.59 6.82
C THR A 82 0.44 -1.55 7.72
N ARG A 83 1.40 -2.43 7.43
CA ARG A 83 2.65 -2.53 8.19
C ARG A 83 3.88 -2.51 7.29
N PRO A 84 4.14 -1.38 6.59
CA PRO A 84 5.33 -1.24 5.78
C PRO A 84 6.60 -1.23 6.64
N HIS A 85 7.76 -1.40 5.99
CA HIS A 85 9.05 -1.28 6.66
C HIS A 85 9.20 0.10 7.33
N ARG A 86 10.01 0.21 8.39
CA ARG A 86 10.20 1.48 9.12
C ARG A 86 10.65 2.61 8.18
N GLU A 87 11.63 2.34 7.32
CA GLU A 87 12.15 3.36 6.39
C GLU A 87 11.09 3.83 5.39
N VAL A 88 10.24 2.91 4.91
CA VAL A 88 9.07 3.24 4.07
C VAL A 88 8.09 4.13 4.84
N SER A 89 7.83 3.80 6.11
CA SER A 89 6.95 4.60 6.99
C SER A 89 7.50 6.01 7.21
N GLU A 90 8.80 6.15 7.43
CA GLU A 90 9.47 7.45 7.64
C GLU A 90 9.50 8.29 6.35
N ARG A 91 9.68 7.68 5.18
CA ARG A 91 9.53 8.38 3.89
C ARG A 91 8.09 8.83 3.66
N LEU A 92 7.10 7.97 3.90
CA LEU A 92 5.68 8.34 3.79
C LEU A 92 5.33 9.50 4.72
N ALA A 93 5.83 9.51 5.96
CA ALA A 93 5.61 10.61 6.89
C ALA A 93 6.19 11.94 6.38
N ARG A 94 7.40 11.91 5.81
CA ARG A 94 8.02 13.10 5.19
C ARG A 94 7.24 13.60 3.98
N GLN A 95 6.85 12.70 3.07
CA GLN A 95 6.07 13.06 1.88
C GLN A 95 4.66 13.59 2.24
N ALA A 96 4.00 12.99 3.23
CA ALA A 96 2.72 13.47 3.73
C ALA A 96 2.81 14.90 4.30
N ALA A 97 3.90 15.20 5.03
CA ALA A 97 4.16 16.54 5.54
C ALA A 97 4.43 17.56 4.41
N GLN A 98 5.14 17.16 3.35
CA GLN A 98 5.43 18.00 2.18
C GLN A 98 4.19 18.25 1.31
N SER A 99 3.28 17.27 1.22
CA SER A 99 2.07 17.33 0.40
C SER A 99 0.96 18.19 1.02
N GLY A 100 1.22 18.83 2.18
CA GLY A 100 0.23 19.65 2.88
C GLY A 100 -0.92 18.84 3.49
N SER A 101 -0.79 17.50 3.59
CA SER A 101 -1.82 16.64 4.20
C SER A 101 -2.11 17.12 5.60
N HIS A 102 -3.35 17.59 5.79
CA HIS A 102 -3.74 18.38 6.95
C HIS A 102 -3.46 17.59 8.24
N ARG A 103 -2.52 18.11 9.03
CA ARG A 103 -2.11 17.65 10.38
C ARG A 103 -1.16 16.44 10.48
N GLY A 104 -0.27 16.21 9.51
CA GLY A 104 0.82 15.23 9.68
C GLY A 104 0.33 13.78 9.84
N GLN A 105 -0.88 13.49 9.37
CA GLN A 105 -1.46 12.16 9.44
C GLN A 105 -1.06 11.37 8.19
N VAL A 106 -0.31 10.28 8.39
CA VAL A 106 0.19 9.42 7.29
C VAL A 106 -0.92 8.55 6.69
N ALA A 107 -1.90 8.13 7.50
CA ALA A 107 -3.00 7.29 7.06
C ALA A 107 -3.86 7.86 5.91
N PRO A 108 -4.32 9.13 5.94
CA PRO A 108 -5.05 9.71 4.81
C PRO A 108 -4.19 9.81 3.55
N TYR A 109 -2.91 10.17 3.69
CA TYR A 109 -1.97 10.21 2.56
C TYR A 109 -1.79 8.83 1.91
N ILE A 110 -1.65 7.77 2.72
CA ILE A 110 -1.61 6.39 2.22
C ILE A 110 -2.91 6.05 1.46
N ALA A 111 -4.08 6.45 1.96
CA ALA A 111 -5.34 6.19 1.26
C ALA A 111 -5.38 6.84 -0.13
N ASP A 112 -4.84 8.06 -0.26
CA ASP A 112 -4.77 8.77 -1.54
C ASP A 112 -3.83 8.06 -2.53
N VAL A 113 -2.65 7.63 -2.06
CA VAL A 113 -1.72 6.83 -2.86
C VAL A 113 -2.37 5.53 -3.35
N LEU A 114 -3.12 4.84 -2.48
CA LEU A 114 -3.82 3.62 -2.85
C LEU A 114 -4.94 3.87 -3.86
N ALA A 115 -5.69 4.96 -3.72
CA ALA A 115 -6.75 5.34 -4.66
C ALA A 115 -6.18 5.61 -6.07
N VAL A 116 -5.05 6.32 -6.15
CA VAL A 116 -4.33 6.57 -7.41
C VAL A 116 -3.79 5.26 -7.99
N HIS A 117 -3.17 4.42 -7.17
CA HIS A 117 -2.61 3.12 -7.58
C HIS A 117 -3.66 2.20 -8.23
N VAL A 118 -4.88 2.19 -7.69
CA VAL A 118 -5.96 1.36 -8.26
C VAL A 118 -6.67 1.99 -9.47
N GLY A 119 -6.25 3.18 -9.90
CA GLY A 119 -6.86 3.91 -11.02
C GLY A 119 -8.18 4.59 -10.67
N LEU A 120 -8.44 4.88 -9.39
CA LEU A 120 -9.63 5.61 -8.92
C LEU A 120 -9.23 6.92 -8.23
N PRO A 121 -8.60 7.87 -8.94
CA PRO A 121 -8.10 9.12 -8.37
C PRO A 121 -9.20 10.01 -7.81
N GLU A 122 -10.45 9.83 -8.25
CA GLU A 122 -11.64 10.54 -7.75
C GLU A 122 -11.90 10.32 -6.24
N TYR A 123 -11.37 9.23 -5.66
CA TYR A 123 -11.45 8.96 -4.23
C TYR A 123 -10.25 9.44 -3.43
N ALA A 124 -9.22 9.99 -4.10
CA ALA A 124 -8.10 10.64 -3.43
C ALA A 124 -8.52 12.06 -3.01
N ARG A 125 -8.19 12.44 -1.77
CA ARG A 125 -8.47 13.77 -1.21
C ARG A 125 -7.49 14.83 -1.72
N THR A 126 -7.06 14.77 -2.98
CA THR A 126 -6.05 15.65 -3.60
C THR A 126 -4.73 15.75 -2.80
N PRO A 127 -3.61 15.38 -3.43
CA PRO A 127 -2.95 16.42 -4.22
C PRO A 127 -2.57 15.92 -5.61
N THR A 128 -2.88 16.74 -6.61
CA THR A 128 -2.15 16.77 -7.87
C THR A 128 -0.67 17.03 -7.59
N CYS A 129 0.11 15.98 -7.38
CA CYS A 129 1.55 16.00 -7.55
C CYS A 129 2.03 14.55 -7.75
N VAL A 130 1.58 13.95 -8.85
CA VAL A 130 2.44 12.99 -9.53
C VAL A 130 3.14 13.84 -10.57
N GLU A 131 4.37 14.29 -10.27
CA GLU A 131 5.27 14.61 -11.36
C GLU A 131 5.32 13.35 -12.24
N GLU A 132 4.84 13.52 -13.48
CA GLU A 132 5.02 12.55 -14.55
C GLU A 132 6.51 12.22 -14.67
N GLY A 133 6.90 11.09 -14.08
CA GLY A 133 8.28 10.63 -14.01
C GLY A 133 8.40 9.12 -14.18
N LEU A 134 7.50 8.51 -14.95
CA LEU A 134 7.79 7.23 -15.59
C LEU A 134 8.26 7.55 -17.01
N PRO A 135 9.56 7.45 -17.35
CA PRO A 135 9.93 7.42 -18.74
C PRO A 135 9.35 6.13 -19.32
N LEU A 136 8.30 6.26 -20.13
CA LEU A 136 7.97 5.25 -21.13
C LEU A 136 9.18 5.13 -22.05
N ALA A 137 10.07 4.20 -21.74
CA ALA A 137 11.05 3.73 -22.70
C ALA A 137 10.29 2.85 -23.72
N MET A 138 9.93 3.47 -24.84
CA MET A 138 9.91 2.81 -26.15
C MET A 138 10.65 3.68 -27.14
#